data_AF-A0A814LZD3-F1
#
_entry.id   AF-A0A814LZD3-F1
#
_cell.length_a   1.000
_cell.length_b   1.000
_cell.length_c   1.000
_cell.angle_alpha   90.00
_cell.angle_beta   90.00
_cell.angle_gamma   90.00
#
_symmetry.space_group_name_H-M   'P 1'
#
loop_
_entity.id
_entity.type
_entity.pdbx_description
1 polymer ?
#
loop_
_entity_poly.entity_id
_entity_poly.type
_entity_poly.pdbx_seq_one_letter_code
_entity_poly.pdbx_strand_id
1 'polypeptide(L)'
;MRHQTTTVSSTQQKINFEIQNEFPGEKIPTRQAIYLLVKNFEETGSVEDASRSIRPTTVRTVENIQLVSQTILPNPYVSQRRAALELNISRAGLRRLMKDLNLKPYKPRLLQALNEDDPDRRLEFCE
;
A
#
# COMPACT_ATOMS: atom_id res chain seq x y z
N MET A 1 -11.44 -33.97 30.78
CA MET A 1 -11.86 -34.70 29.56
C MET A 1 -10.63 -34.91 28.71
N ARG A 2 -10.31 -36.15 28.36
CA ARG A 2 -9.08 -36.52 27.64
C ARG A 2 -9.21 -36.10 26.17
N HIS A 3 -8.33 -35.23 25.70
CA HIS A 3 -8.19 -34.95 24.27
C HIS A 3 -7.72 -36.24 23.61
N GLN A 4 -8.53 -36.81 22.72
CA GLN A 4 -8.15 -37.99 21.95
C GLN A 4 -7.04 -37.55 20.98
N THR A 5 -5.80 -37.95 21.25
CA THR A 5 -4.70 -37.79 20.31
C THR A 5 -4.84 -38.85 19.23
N THR A 6 -5.73 -38.64 18.26
CA THR A 6 -5.78 -39.45 17.04
C THR A 6 -4.46 -39.34 16.31
N THR A 7 -3.82 -40.49 16.08
CA THR A 7 -2.58 -40.67 15.33
C THR A 7 -2.63 -39.88 14.02
N VAL A 8 -1.67 -38.96 13.83
CA VAL A 8 -1.54 -37.92 12.78
C VAL A 8 -1.71 -38.41 11.31
N SER A 9 -1.73 -39.72 11.07
CA SER A 9 -1.91 -40.34 9.75
C SER A 9 -3.38 -40.54 9.36
N SER A 10 -4.25 -40.89 10.32
CA SER A 10 -5.69 -41.13 10.10
C SER A 10 -6.46 -39.84 9.81
N THR A 11 -6.00 -38.71 10.36
CA THR A 11 -6.60 -37.39 10.17
C THR A 11 -6.35 -36.83 8.77
N GLN A 12 -5.18 -37.08 8.18
CA GLN A 12 -4.81 -36.55 6.86
C GLN A 12 -5.64 -37.16 5.73
N GLN A 13 -5.88 -38.48 5.77
CA GLN A 13 -6.71 -39.16 4.76
C GLN A 13 -8.16 -38.67 4.80
N LYS A 14 -8.69 -38.44 5.99
CA LYS A 14 -10.04 -37.91 6.20
C LYS A 14 -10.17 -36.49 5.63
N ILE A 15 -9.22 -35.62 5.95
CA ILE A 15 -9.17 -34.24 5.43
C ILE A 15 -9.07 -34.25 3.89
N ASN A 16 -8.19 -35.08 3.32
CA ASN A 16 -8.05 -35.18 1.87
C ASN A 16 -9.35 -35.64 1.19
N PHE A 17 -10.03 -36.63 1.77
CA PHE A 17 -11.30 -37.13 1.26
C PHE A 17 -12.40 -36.06 1.32
N GLU A 18 -12.46 -35.32 2.42
CA GLU A 18 -13.42 -34.23 2.63
C GLU A 18 -13.18 -33.09 1.62
N ILE A 19 -11.92 -32.67 1.44
CA ILE A 19 -11.53 -31.67 0.43
C ILE A 19 -11.86 -32.15 -0.99
N GLN A 20 -11.62 -33.43 -1.30
CA GLN A 20 -11.88 -33.97 -2.63
C GLN A 20 -13.39 -34.04 -2.96
N ASN A 21 -14.23 -34.26 -1.95
CA ASN A 21 -15.68 -34.25 -2.12
C ASN A 21 -16.22 -32.82 -2.27
N GLU A 22 -15.67 -31.88 -1.51
CA GLU A 22 -16.13 -30.49 -1.50
C GLU A 22 -15.58 -29.68 -2.69
N PHE A 23 -14.35 -29.97 -3.12
CA PHE A 23 -13.63 -29.31 -4.21
C PHE A 23 -13.14 -30.33 -5.26
N PRO A 24 -14.04 -30.88 -6.07
CA PRO A 24 -13.70 -31.90 -7.06
C PRO A 24 -12.80 -31.32 -8.17
N GLY A 25 -11.68 -31.98 -8.44
CA GLY A 25 -10.73 -31.62 -9.51
C GLY A 25 -9.59 -30.68 -9.08
N GLU A 26 -9.65 -30.15 -7.86
CA GLU A 26 -8.61 -29.29 -7.31
C GLU A 26 -7.41 -30.11 -6.80
N LYS A 27 -6.23 -29.49 -6.75
CA LYS A 27 -5.03 -30.16 -6.22
C LYS A 27 -5.14 -30.33 -4.72
N ILE A 28 -4.97 -31.57 -4.25
CA ILE A 28 -4.96 -31.89 -2.83
C ILE A 28 -3.76 -31.18 -2.16
N PRO A 29 -3.99 -30.39 -1.09
CA PRO A 29 -2.91 -29.71 -0.38
C PRO A 29 -1.97 -30.70 0.28
N THR A 30 -0.70 -30.33 0.38
CA THR A 30 0.30 -31.19 1.04
C THR A 30 0.04 -31.25 2.54
N ARG A 31 0.44 -32.36 3.16
CA ARG A 31 0.39 -32.52 4.63
C ARG A 31 1.06 -31.35 5.37
N GLN A 32 2.16 -30.82 4.83
CA GLN A 32 2.85 -29.68 5.40
C GLN A 32 2.02 -28.40 5.33
N ALA A 33 1.30 -28.15 4.23
CA ALA A 33 0.43 -26.99 4.09
C ALA A 33 -0.71 -27.03 5.12
N ILE A 34 -1.37 -28.17 5.28
CA ILE A 34 -2.43 -28.34 6.29
C ILE A 34 -1.89 -28.15 7.71
N TYR A 35 -0.73 -28.73 8.01
CA TYR A 35 -0.08 -28.56 9.32
C TYR A 35 0.24 -27.08 9.60
N LEU A 36 0.85 -26.37 8.65
CA LEU A 36 1.19 -24.95 8.80
C LEU A 36 -0.07 -24.10 8.97
N LEU A 37 -1.14 -24.41 8.24
CA LEU A 37 -2.40 -23.69 8.32
C LEU A 37 -3.06 -23.84 9.70
N VAL A 38 -3.15 -25.08 10.20
CA VAL A 38 -3.66 -25.35 11.56
C VAL A 38 -2.79 -24.67 12.61
N LYS A 39 -1.46 -24.80 12.49
CA LYS A 39 -0.52 -24.16 13.42
C LYS A 39 -0.66 -22.64 13.43
N ASN A 40 -0.70 -21.99 12.27
CA ASN A 40 -0.87 -20.55 12.15
C ASN A 40 -2.20 -20.10 12.77
N PHE A 41 -3.27 -20.87 12.54
CA PHE A 41 -4.58 -20.60 13.12
C PHE A 41 -4.59 -20.76 14.65
N GLU A 42 -3.94 -21.78 15.19
CA GLU A 42 -3.81 -21.98 16.65
C GLU A 42 -2.97 -20.86 17.31
N GLU A 43 -1.92 -20.38 16.64
CA GLU A 43 -1.01 -19.35 17.16
C GLU A 43 -1.58 -17.92 17.03
N THR A 44 -2.21 -17.59 15.91
CA THR A 44 -2.64 -16.21 15.58
C THR A 44 -4.15 -16.02 15.51
N GLY A 45 -4.92 -17.10 15.49
CA GLY A 45 -6.37 -17.06 15.23
C GLY A 45 -6.75 -16.74 13.79
N SER A 46 -5.78 -16.67 12.87
CA SER A 46 -5.98 -16.27 11.48
C SER A 46 -5.37 -17.30 10.50
N VAL A 47 -5.97 -17.39 9.33
CA VAL A 47 -5.47 -18.18 8.19
C VAL A 47 -4.76 -17.28 7.16
N GLU A 48 -4.81 -15.96 7.35
CA GLU A 48 -4.18 -14.99 6.45
C GLU A 48 -2.65 -15.12 6.42
N ASP A 49 -2.08 -14.78 5.27
CA ASP A 49 -0.63 -14.73 5.09
C ASP A 49 0.00 -13.73 6.09
N ALA A 50 0.98 -14.19 6.85
CA ALA A 50 1.72 -13.32 7.75
C ALA A 50 2.45 -12.20 6.96
N SER A 51 2.51 -11.01 7.55
CA SER A 51 3.24 -9.89 6.96
C SER A 51 4.71 -10.30 6.73
N ARG A 52 5.12 -10.36 5.47
CA ARG A 52 6.49 -10.73 5.11
C ARG A 52 7.43 -9.60 5.49
N SER A 53 8.60 -9.95 6.01
CA SER A 53 9.69 -8.99 6.18
C SER A 53 10.10 -8.47 4.81
N ILE A 54 9.94 -7.17 4.58
CA ILE A 54 10.35 -6.50 3.34
C ILE A 54 11.70 -5.83 3.61
N ARG A 55 12.55 -5.76 2.57
CA ARG A 55 13.79 -4.98 2.64
C ARG A 55 13.49 -3.55 3.09
N PRO A 56 14.17 -3.01 4.12
CA PRO A 56 13.91 -1.67 4.62
C PRO A 56 14.14 -0.63 3.52
N THR A 57 13.15 0.24 3.33
CA THR A 57 13.23 1.35 2.37
C THR A 57 13.95 2.53 3.02
N THR A 58 15.16 2.85 2.56
CA THR A 58 15.99 3.92 3.15
C THR A 58 15.45 5.33 2.93
N VAL A 59 14.70 5.56 1.85
CA VAL A 59 14.24 6.91 1.48
C VAL A 59 12.87 7.24 2.07
N ARG A 60 11.99 6.25 2.28
CA ARG A 60 10.62 6.43 2.79
C ARG A 60 10.57 6.51 4.32
N THR A 61 11.44 7.30 4.91
CA THR A 61 11.37 7.60 6.35
C THR A 61 10.34 8.69 6.61
N VAL A 62 9.74 8.69 7.81
CA VAL A 62 8.80 9.74 8.23
C VAL A 62 9.43 11.12 8.13
N GLU A 63 10.70 11.23 8.52
CA GLU A 63 11.51 12.45 8.41
C GLU A 63 11.61 12.96 6.97
N ASN A 64 11.93 12.09 6.01
CA ASN A 64 12.03 12.49 4.61
C ASN A 64 10.68 12.88 4.01
N ILE A 65 9.60 12.21 4.40
CA ILE A 65 8.23 12.57 3.96
C ILE A 65 7.90 13.98 4.46
N GLN A 66 8.17 14.25 5.73
CA GLN A 66 7.93 15.56 6.34
C GLN A 66 8.79 16.65 5.69
N LEU A 67 10.08 16.38 5.48
CA LEU A 67 11.01 17.29 4.83
C LEU A 67 10.55 17.64 3.39
N VAL A 68 10.13 16.64 2.62
CA VAL A 68 9.60 16.86 1.27
C VAL A 68 8.29 17.65 1.30
N SER A 69 7.41 17.40 2.27
CA SER A 69 6.16 18.15 2.41
C SER A 69 6.41 19.63 2.70
N GLN A 70 7.33 19.93 3.63
CA GLN A 70 7.65 21.29 4.04
C GLN A 70 8.38 22.09 2.96
N THR A 71 9.05 21.43 2.02
CA THR A 71 9.75 22.11 0.92
C THR A 71 8.87 22.30 -0.32
N ILE A 72 8.10 21.28 -0.72
CA ILE A 72 7.33 21.33 -1.98
C ILE A 72 5.98 22.02 -1.82
N LEU A 73 5.27 21.84 -0.70
CA LEU A 73 3.95 22.45 -0.50
C LEU A 73 3.98 23.99 -0.56
N PRO A 74 4.92 24.70 0.10
CA PRO A 74 4.96 26.16 -0.01
C PRO A 74 5.54 26.66 -1.34
N ASN A 75 6.29 25.82 -2.07
CA ASN A 75 6.91 26.22 -3.34
C ASN A 75 6.65 25.19 -4.46
N PRO A 76 5.43 25.17 -5.04
CA PRO A 76 5.03 24.17 -6.04
C PRO A 76 5.74 24.34 -7.39
N TYR A 77 6.47 25.44 -7.60
CA TYR A 77 7.16 25.76 -8.85
C TYR A 77 8.58 25.18 -8.92
N VAL A 78 9.10 24.61 -7.82
CA VAL A 78 10.44 24.02 -7.79
C VAL A 78 10.47 22.74 -8.62
N SER A 79 11.44 22.64 -9.53
CA SER A 79 11.64 21.41 -10.30
C SER A 79 12.10 20.27 -9.40
N GLN A 80 11.67 19.05 -9.70
CA GLN A 80 12.12 17.84 -8.99
C GLN A 80 13.65 17.70 -8.95
N ARG A 81 14.35 18.22 -9.96
CA ARG A 81 15.82 18.20 -10.00
C ARG A 81 16.43 19.13 -8.95
N ARG A 82 15.91 20.34 -8.80
CA ARG A 82 16.38 21.32 -7.81
C ARG A 82 16.04 20.87 -6.40
N ALA A 83 14.80 20.46 -6.16
CA ALA A 83 14.36 19.94 -4.87
C ALA A 83 15.18 18.71 -4.43
N ALA A 84 15.53 17.81 -5.37
CA ALA A 84 16.38 16.65 -5.06
C ALA A 84 17.79 17.05 -4.61
N LEU A 85 18.36 18.09 -5.24
CA LEU A 85 19.67 18.61 -4.86
C LEU A 85 19.63 19.33 -3.51
N GLU A 86 18.62 20.16 -3.27
CA GLU A 86 18.42 20.89 -2.01
C GLU A 86 18.23 19.94 -0.82
N LEU A 87 17.48 18.84 -1.03
CA LEU A 87 17.17 17.85 -0.01
C LEU A 87 18.22 16.75 0.14
N ASN A 88 19.25 16.70 -0.72
CA ASN A 88 20.21 15.60 -0.82
C ASN A 88 19.55 14.21 -0.99
N ILE A 89 18.42 14.14 -1.70
CA ILE A 89 17.70 12.90 -2.00
C ILE A 89 17.82 12.61 -3.50
N SER A 90 18.01 11.34 -3.87
CA SER A 90 17.98 10.97 -5.29
C SER A 90 16.65 11.37 -5.96
N ARG A 91 16.69 11.80 -7.23
CA ARG A 91 15.47 12.15 -7.99
C ARG A 91 14.41 11.05 -7.99
N ALA A 92 14.84 9.78 -8.02
CA ALA A 92 13.93 8.64 -7.97
C ALA A 92 13.28 8.49 -6.59
N GLY A 93 14.04 8.72 -5.52
CA GLY A 93 13.55 8.75 -4.15
C GLY A 93 12.53 9.86 -3.91
N LEU A 94 12.88 11.09 -4.32
CA LEU A 94 11.99 12.24 -4.25
C LEU A 94 10.66 11.97 -4.96
N ARG A 95 10.70 11.41 -6.17
CA ARG A 95 9.49 11.07 -6.93
C ARG A 95 8.60 10.06 -6.20
N ARG A 96 9.18 9.08 -5.48
CA ARG A 96 8.40 8.13 -4.67
C ARG A 96 7.74 8.84 -3.50
N LEU A 97 8.48 9.69 -2.79
CA LEU A 97 7.95 10.49 -1.68
C LEU A 97 6.82 11.43 -2.13
N MET A 98 6.97 12.09 -3.28
CA MET A 98 5.91 12.92 -3.86
C MET A 98 4.64 12.10 -4.18
N LYS A 99 4.78 10.85 -4.64
CA LYS A 99 3.64 9.95 -4.84
C LYS A 99 2.98 9.56 -3.53
N ASP A 100 3.77 9.25 -2.51
CA ASP A 100 3.26 8.89 -1.18
C ASP A 100 2.48 10.07 -0.55
N LEU A 101 2.89 11.31 -0.85
CA LEU A 101 2.18 12.56 -0.49
C LEU A 101 1.01 12.92 -1.43
N ASN A 102 0.68 12.08 -2.42
CA ASN A 102 -0.36 12.34 -3.42
C ASN A 102 -0.18 13.65 -4.22
N LEU A 103 1.05 14.16 -4.34
CA LEU A 103 1.33 15.37 -5.09
C LEU A 103 1.24 15.10 -6.60
N LYS A 104 0.49 15.96 -7.30
CA LYS A 104 0.32 15.89 -8.76
C LYS A 104 0.98 17.11 -9.41
N PRO A 105 1.63 16.95 -10.57
CA PRO A 105 2.12 18.10 -11.31
C PRO A 105 0.95 18.98 -11.71
N TYR A 106 1.08 20.29 -11.49
CA TYR A 106 0.11 21.26 -11.99
C TYR A 106 0.16 21.30 -13.52
N LYS A 107 -1.01 21.25 -14.15
CA LYS A 107 -1.15 21.41 -15.61
C LYS A 107 -1.71 22.82 -15.86
N PRO A 108 -0.90 23.75 -16.40
CA PRO A 108 -1.42 25.07 -16.74
C PRO A 108 -2.52 24.93 -17.79
N ARG A 109 -3.63 25.66 -17.59
CA ARG A 109 -4.72 25.78 -18.57
C ARG A 109 -4.69 27.19 -19.13
N LEU A 110 -4.84 27.29 -20.46
CA LEU A 110 -5.06 28.58 -21.09
C LEU A 110 -6.48 29.05 -20.74
N LEU A 111 -6.58 30.22 -20.15
CA LEU A 111 -7.83 30.87 -19.76
C LEU A 111 -7.86 32.27 -20.37
N GLN A 112 -9.05 32.87 -20.46
CA GLN A 112 -9.18 34.28 -20.79
C GLN A 112 -8.50 35.14 -19.71
N ALA A 113 -7.82 36.21 -20.14
CA ALA A 113 -7.29 37.19 -19.21
C ALA A 113 -8.44 37.90 -18.48
N LEU A 114 -8.29 38.10 -17.17
CA LEU A 114 -9.24 38.90 -16.39
C LEU A 114 -8.76 40.36 -16.39
N ASN A 115 -9.67 41.26 -16.74
CA ASN A 115 -9.53 42.70 -16.54
C ASN A 115 -9.81 43.05 -15.07
N GLU A 116 -9.45 44.28 -14.67
CA GLU A 116 -9.60 44.74 -13.28
C GLU A 116 -11.05 44.67 -12.78
N ASP A 117 -12.04 44.95 -13.64
CA ASP A 117 -13.47 44.93 -13.29
C ASP A 117 -14.12 43.53 -13.32
N ASP A 118 -13.44 42.53 -13.90
CA ASP A 118 -14.03 41.20 -14.13
C ASP A 118 -14.36 40.40 -12.85
N PRO A 119 -13.57 40.47 -11.76
CA PRO A 119 -13.91 39.78 -10.51
C PRO A 119 -15.28 40.22 -9.97
N ASP A 120 -15.55 41.52 -9.91
CA ASP A 120 -16.77 42.09 -9.35
C ASP A 120 -17.98 41.70 -10.22
N ARG A 121 -17.89 41.92 -11.53
CA ARG A 121 -18.96 41.55 -12.48
C ARG A 121 -19.29 40.06 -12.47
N ARG A 122 -18.30 39.19 -12.28
CA ARG A 122 -18.52 37.75 -12.19
C ARG A 122 -19.21 37.34 -10.90
N LEU A 123 -18.99 38.07 -9.82
CA LEU A 123 -19.63 37.83 -8.53
C LEU A 123 -21.09 38.28 -8.60
N GLU A 124 -21.35 39.50 -9.12
CA GLU A 124 -22.71 40.01 -9.39
C GLU A 124 -23.53 39.09 -10.31
N PHE A 125 -22.93 38.51 -11.35
CA PHE A 125 -23.64 37.58 -12.24
C PHE A 125 -24.05 36.25 -11.56
N CYS A 126 -23.36 35.85 -10.49
CA CYS A 126 -23.63 34.60 -9.78
C CYS A 126 -24.67 34.74 -8.65
N GLU A 127 -25.04 35.98 -8.30
CA GLU A 127 -26.10 36.30 -7.33
C GLU A 127 -27.49 36.25 -7.99
#